data_AF-A0A0F9AAF0-F1
#
_entry.id   AF-A0A0F9AAF0-F1
#
_cell.length_a   1.000
_cell.length_b   1.000
_cell.length_c   1.000
_cell.angle_alpha   90.00
_cell.angle_beta   90.00
_cell.angle_gamma   90.00
#
_symmetry.space_group_name_H-M   'P 1'
#
loop_
_entity.id
_entity.type
_entity.pdbx_description
1 polymer ?
#
loop_
_entity_poly.entity_id
_entity_poly.type
_entity_poly.pdbx_seq_one_letter_code
_entity_poly.pdbx_strand_id
1 'polypeptide(L)'
;FYEEPYSRERLHVLAGIDTDKTDMTKDSIQRTDGDFGLVWVQDYGKGRSFFTAFGHYKELLWKPEILQHYLAGIQFALGDLPVDTTPSSQL
;
A
#
# COMPACT_ATOMS: atom_id res chain seq x y z
N PHE A 1 -15.67 8.54 -10.09
CA PHE A 1 -14.31 8.06 -9.76
C PHE A 1 -13.54 9.25 -9.19
N TYR A 2 -12.78 9.07 -8.12
CA TYR A 2 -11.99 10.15 -7.52
C TYR A 2 -10.87 10.59 -8.49
N GLU A 3 -10.54 11.88 -8.50
CA GLU A 3 -9.45 12.42 -9.34
C GLU A 3 -8.08 11.91 -8.90
N GLU A 4 -7.88 11.70 -7.60
CA GLU A 4 -6.65 11.11 -7.05
C GLU A 4 -6.91 9.68 -6.52
N PRO A 5 -6.08 8.69 -6.91
CA PRO A 5 -6.33 7.30 -6.58
C PRO A 5 -6.23 7.02 -5.07
N TYR A 6 -5.38 7.75 -4.33
CA TYR A 6 -5.29 7.71 -2.86
C TYR A 6 -4.48 8.90 -2.28
N SER A 7 -4.59 9.13 -0.95
CA SER A 7 -3.78 10.13 -0.21
C SER A 7 -3.32 9.61 1.17
N ARG A 8 -2.12 10.01 1.61
CA ARG A 8 -1.54 9.74 2.93
C ARG A 8 -2.26 10.42 4.09
N GLU A 9 -3.15 11.37 3.81
CA GLU A 9 -4.05 11.98 4.80
C GLU A 9 -5.12 11.01 5.29
N ARG A 10 -5.39 9.96 4.50
CA ARG A 10 -6.39 8.94 4.80
C ARG A 10 -5.77 7.57 5.09
N LEU A 11 -4.63 7.29 4.48
CA LEU A 11 -4.02 5.96 4.49
C LEU A 11 -2.74 5.93 5.32
N HIS A 12 -2.56 4.84 6.06
CA HIS A 12 -1.26 4.46 6.60
C HIS A 12 -0.50 3.67 5.53
N VAL A 13 0.42 4.34 4.82
CA VAL A 13 1.26 3.76 3.77
C VAL A 13 2.46 3.04 4.40
N LEU A 14 2.55 1.73 4.17
CA LEU A 14 3.58 0.85 4.72
C LEU A 14 4.79 0.69 3.79
N ALA A 15 4.57 0.81 2.48
CA ALA A 15 5.64 0.75 1.49
C ALA A 15 5.29 1.62 0.27
N GLY A 16 6.30 2.24 -0.33
CA GLY A 16 6.18 3.01 -1.57
C GLY A 16 7.42 2.89 -2.45
N ILE A 17 7.34 3.41 -3.67
CA ILE A 17 8.48 3.48 -4.59
C ILE A 17 9.43 4.58 -4.12
N ASP A 18 10.73 4.28 -4.11
CA ASP A 18 11.80 5.25 -3.94
C ASP A 18 12.04 5.97 -5.28
N THR A 19 11.51 7.18 -5.41
CA THR A 19 11.59 7.97 -6.65
C THR A 19 13.00 8.46 -6.95
N ASP A 20 13.87 8.59 -5.95
CA ASP A 20 15.27 9.00 -6.15
C ASP A 20 16.08 7.89 -6.83
N LYS A 21 15.61 6.64 -6.73
CA LYS A 21 16.22 5.46 -7.35
C LYS A 21 15.44 4.93 -8.56
N THR A 22 14.43 5.66 -9.03
CA THR A 22 13.55 5.22 -10.12
C THR A 22 13.64 6.19 -11.30
N ASP A 23 13.63 5.67 -12.52
CA ASP A 23 13.55 6.51 -13.73
C ASP A 23 12.14 7.11 -13.85
N MET A 24 11.99 8.34 -13.37
CA MET A 24 10.74 9.09 -13.38
C MET A 24 10.45 9.81 -14.71
N THR A 25 11.24 9.57 -15.76
CA THR A 25 11.07 10.23 -17.08
C THR A 25 10.10 9.51 -18.01
N LYS A 26 9.46 8.42 -17.56
CA LYS A 26 8.55 7.61 -18.39
C LYS A 26 7.20 8.30 -18.58
N ASP A 27 6.76 8.45 -19.83
CA ASP A 27 5.47 9.05 -20.21
C ASP A 27 4.24 8.37 -19.60
N SER A 28 4.35 7.11 -19.17
CA SER A 28 3.26 6.38 -18.51
C SER A 28 3.03 6.80 -17.06
N ILE A 29 3.93 7.58 -16.46
CA ILE A 29 3.82 8.06 -15.08
C ILE A 29 2.90 9.28 -15.06
N GLN A 30 1.66 9.08 -14.60
CA GLN A 30 0.64 10.14 -14.55
C GLN A 30 0.70 10.97 -13.26
N ARG A 31 1.22 10.39 -12.18
CA ARG A 31 1.27 11.05 -10.87
C ARG A 31 2.53 11.90 -10.75
N THR A 32 2.39 13.13 -10.26
CA THR A 32 3.46 14.15 -10.28
C THR A 32 3.94 14.59 -8.89
N ASP A 33 3.25 14.20 -7.82
CA ASP A 33 3.58 14.54 -6.43
C ASP A 33 4.72 13.68 -5.84
N GLY A 34 5.23 12.70 -6.60
CA GLY A 34 6.27 11.78 -6.14
C GLY A 34 5.78 10.70 -5.16
N ASP A 35 4.47 10.63 -4.86
CA ASP A 35 3.95 9.68 -3.88
C ASP A 35 3.39 8.41 -4.54
N PHE A 36 4.14 7.32 -4.42
CA PHE A 36 3.80 6.02 -5.01
C PHE A 36 3.74 4.90 -3.97
N GLY A 37 2.74 4.94 -3.12
CA GLY A 37 2.36 3.93 -2.15
C GLY A 37 1.94 2.62 -2.82
N LEU A 38 2.65 1.56 -2.47
CA LEU A 38 2.45 0.19 -2.96
C LEU A 38 1.66 -0.67 -1.97
N VAL A 39 1.74 -0.35 -0.68
CA VAL A 39 1.11 -1.11 0.39
C VAL A 39 0.56 -0.13 1.41
N TRP A 40 -0.69 -0.31 1.83
CA TRP A 40 -1.30 0.52 2.85
C TRP A 40 -2.39 -0.21 3.62
N VAL A 41 -2.69 0.33 4.79
CA VAL A 41 -3.82 -0.07 5.63
C VAL A 41 -4.64 1.15 6.03
N GLN A 42 -5.93 0.92 6.30
CA GLN A 42 -6.84 1.95 6.79
C GLN A 42 -8.01 1.31 7.55
N ASP A 43 -8.44 1.98 8.62
CA ASP A 43 -9.78 1.80 9.17
C ASP A 43 -10.79 2.63 8.37
N TYR A 44 -11.82 1.98 7.84
CA TYR A 44 -12.90 2.63 7.12
C TYR A 44 -14.25 2.33 7.79
N GLY A 45 -14.76 3.31 8.54
CA GLY A 45 -15.92 3.13 9.38
C GLY A 45 -15.65 2.11 10.49
N LYS A 46 -16.32 0.95 10.43
CA LYS A 46 -16.09 -0.18 11.34
C LYS A 46 -15.27 -1.32 10.71
N GLY A 47 -14.88 -1.17 9.45
CA GLY A 47 -14.12 -2.17 8.71
C GLY A 47 -12.64 -1.80 8.60
N ARG A 48 -11.83 -2.77 8.20
CA ARG A 48 -10.40 -2.62 7.90
C ARG A 48 -10.15 -2.93 6.44
N SER A 49 -9.31 -2.12 5.81
CA SER A 49 -8.92 -2.27 4.42
C SER A 49 -7.41 -2.42 4.33
N PHE A 50 -6.97 -3.47 3.65
CA PHE A 50 -5.57 -3.71 3.30
C PHE A 50 -5.45 -3.77 1.78
N PHE A 51 -4.43 -3.10 1.27
CA PHE A 51 -4.08 -3.13 -0.15
C PHE A 51 -2.60 -3.41 -0.33
N THR A 52 -2.28 -4.15 -1.38
CA THR A 52 -0.92 -4.37 -1.83
C THR A 52 -0.85 -4.47 -3.35
N ALA A 53 0.14 -3.80 -3.93
CA ALA A 53 0.47 -3.85 -5.35
C ALA A 53 1.37 -5.04 -5.73
N PHE A 54 1.81 -5.84 -4.75
CA PHE A 54 2.60 -7.05 -5.02
C PHE A 54 1.68 -8.13 -5.59
N GLY A 55 2.01 -8.64 -6.78
CA GLY A 55 1.24 -9.72 -7.41
C GLY A 55 1.32 -9.79 -8.93
N HIS A 56 1.85 -8.75 -9.59
CA HIS A 56 2.00 -8.74 -11.05
C HIS A 56 2.90 -9.88 -11.58
N TYR A 57 3.98 -10.19 -10.86
CA TYR A 57 4.91 -11.28 -11.21
C TYR A 57 4.53 -12.56 -10.48
N LYS A 58 4.30 -13.64 -11.24
CA LYS A 58 3.90 -14.95 -10.69
C LYS A 58 4.90 -15.49 -9.67
N GLU A 59 6.18 -15.18 -9.82
CA GLU A 59 7.27 -15.63 -8.96
C GLU A 59 7.13 -15.08 -7.54
N LEU A 60 6.51 -13.91 -7.36
CA LEU A 60 6.26 -13.34 -6.05
C LEU A 60 5.34 -14.20 -5.20
N LEU A 61 4.40 -14.92 -5.83
CA LEU A 61 3.48 -15.84 -5.14
C LEU A 61 4.18 -17.07 -4.57
N TRP A 62 5.47 -17.27 -4.85
CA TRP A 62 6.28 -18.36 -4.31
C TRP A 62 7.32 -17.88 -3.30
N LYS A 63 7.43 -16.58 -3.05
CA LYS A 63 8.38 -16.01 -2.08
C LYS A 63 7.80 -16.09 -0.67
N PRO A 64 8.46 -16.74 0.30
CA PRO A 64 7.95 -16.87 1.66
C PRO A 64 7.59 -15.54 2.32
N GLU A 65 8.38 -14.50 2.07
CA GLU A 65 8.19 -13.16 2.62
C GLU A 65 6.91 -12.51 2.09
N ILE A 66 6.60 -12.74 0.81
CA ILE A 66 5.38 -12.21 0.18
C ILE A 66 4.14 -12.97 0.67
N LEU A 67 4.25 -14.28 0.86
CA LEU A 67 3.17 -15.08 1.45
C LEU A 67 2.88 -14.67 2.90
N GLN A 68 3.93 -14.40 3.70
CA GLN A 68 3.78 -13.84 5.05
C GLN A 68 3.12 -12.46 5.03
N HIS A 69 3.52 -11.60 4.09
CA HIS A 69 2.90 -10.29 3.89
C HIS A 69 1.38 -10.39 3.59
N TYR A 70 0.98 -11.28 2.69
CA TYR A 70 -0.44 -11.51 2.41
C TYR A 70 -1.19 -12.05 3.63
N LEU A 71 -0.61 -13.01 4.35
CA LEU A 71 -1.22 -13.55 5.56
C LEU A 71 -1.44 -12.45 6.60
N ALA A 72 -0.44 -11.61 6.84
CA ALA A 72 -0.54 -10.48 7.77
C ALA A 72 -1.64 -9.48 7.34
N GLY A 73 -1.72 -9.15 6.05
CA GLY A 73 -2.77 -8.28 5.51
C GLY A 73 -4.18 -8.86 5.65
N ILE A 74 -4.34 -10.17 5.42
CA ILE A 74 -5.62 -10.88 5.62
C ILE A 74 -5.99 -10.90 7.11
N GLN A 75 -5.03 -11.22 7.98
CA GLN A 75 -5.23 -11.21 9.43
C GLN A 75 -5.60 -9.81 9.93
N PHE A 76 -4.98 -8.76 9.42
CA PHE A 76 -5.38 -7.38 9.73
C PHE A 76 -6.83 -7.11 9.29
N ALA A 77 -7.20 -7.44 8.05
CA ALA A 77 -8.56 -7.22 7.55
C ALA A 77 -9.61 -7.94 8.42
N LEU A 78 -9.33 -9.18 8.83
CA LEU A 78 -10.18 -9.98 9.71
C LEU A 78 -10.13 -9.55 11.19
N GLY A 79 -9.00 -8.98 11.62
CA GLY A 79 -8.78 -8.45 12.96
C GLY A 79 -8.00 -9.30 13.92
N ASP A 80 -7.34 -10.29 13.39
CA ASP A 80 -6.48 -11.18 14.14
C ASP A 80 -5.11 -10.53 14.41
N LEU A 81 -4.79 -9.46 13.68
CA LEU A 81 -3.54 -8.71 13.82
C LEU A 81 -3.80 -7.22 14.12
N PRO A 82 -3.44 -6.70 15.31
CA PRO A 82 -3.51 -5.28 15.61
C PRO A 82 -2.41 -4.53 14.86
N VAL A 83 -2.80 -3.47 14.14
CA VAL A 83 -1.90 -2.62 13.36
C VAL A 83 -2.32 -1.17 13.57
N ASP A 84 -1.35 -0.26 13.69
CA ASP A 84 -1.63 1.18 13.71
C ASP A 84 -2.09 1.63 12.32
N THR A 85 -3.29 2.20 12.26
CA THR A 85 -3.88 2.73 11.03
C THR A 85 -3.90 4.26 11.00
N THR A 86 -3.17 4.92 11.91
CA THR A 86 -2.97 6.38 11.88
C THR A 86 -2.47 6.80 10.50
N PRO A 87 -3.16 7.71 9.78
CA PRO A 87 -2.73 8.13 8.45
C PRO A 87 -1.28 8.59 8.43
N SER A 88 -0.53 8.26 7.38
CA SER A 88 0.92 8.55 7.35
C SER A 88 1.26 10.03 7.43
N SER A 89 0.35 10.93 7.09
CA SER A 89 0.56 12.37 7.27
C SER A 89 0.47 12.83 8.74
N GLN A 90 0.10 11.95 9.66
CA GLN A 90 -0.14 12.22 11.08
C GLN A 90 0.79 11.41 12.01
N LEU A 91 1.72 10.64 11.43
CA LEU A 91 2.73 9.87 12.17
C LEU A 91 3.86 10.76 12.71
#